data_AF-A0A563E7X2-F1
#
_entry.id   AF-A0A563E7X2-F1
#
_cell.length_a   1.000
_cell.length_b   1.000
_cell.length_c   1.000
_cell.angle_alpha   90.00
_cell.angle_beta   90.00
_cell.angle_gamma   90.00
#
_symmetry.space_group_name_H-M   'P 1'
#
loop_
_entity.id
_entity.type
_entity.pdbx_description
1 polymer ?
#
loop_
_entity_poly.entity_id
_entity_poly.type
_entity_poly.pdbx_seq_one_letter_code
_entity_poly.pdbx_strand_id
1 'polypeptide(L)'
;MDDEPIRWSMVAGRNGLEMTADTDYPEIALLPATADGSPMRGVAGPDEGTLPLEDTSALIDVLRNHTRDVDRCWFCLWDGYGWDTAASYSSTAALLGDQTAPPVGSADPVPDAVRNGPRVSLPSRSYFLYQGDLADALAFVDSEQQTPKLWWPQDRSWCVATEIDLPWTYVGGSDELIRSIVEDSRLEAWPVRPTDSPWQRIPTWLDEDIDVAVALLLGGHSATVTTALGSVRARIRLPARLRRHGDLWLSTERSDGASEGSSGCRLTTPGLREQVRHQLQRGVIDLLG
;
A
#
# COMPACT_ATOMS: atom_id res chain seq x y z
N MET A 1 -6.49 7.65 -19.68
CA MET A 1 -5.24 8.41 -19.65
C MET A 1 -4.55 7.83 -18.45
N ASP A 2 -3.67 6.88 -18.72
CA ASP A 2 -2.92 6.21 -17.68
C ASP A 2 -1.96 7.26 -17.12
N ASP A 3 -2.16 7.66 -15.87
CA ASP A 3 -1.22 8.54 -15.17
C ASP A 3 0.05 7.71 -14.99
N GLU A 4 1.10 8.08 -15.71
CA GLU A 4 2.43 7.46 -15.60
C GLU A 4 2.89 7.59 -14.14
N PRO A 5 3.31 6.49 -13.48
CA PRO A 5 3.70 6.52 -12.08
C PRO A 5 4.85 7.51 -11.88
N ILE A 6 4.68 8.44 -10.94
CA ILE A 6 5.63 9.51 -10.70
C ILE A 6 6.68 9.04 -9.69
N ARG A 7 7.95 9.23 -10.04
CA ARG A 7 9.06 8.94 -9.12
C ARG A 7 8.98 9.79 -7.85
N TRP A 8 9.25 9.18 -6.71
CA TRP A 8 9.27 9.82 -5.39
C TRP A 8 10.27 10.97 -5.38
N SER A 9 11.43 10.79 -6.00
CA SER A 9 12.48 11.81 -6.11
C SER A 9 12.02 13.05 -6.86
N MET A 10 11.10 12.90 -7.81
CA MET A 10 10.48 14.02 -8.51
C MET A 10 9.52 14.79 -7.60
N VAL A 11 8.71 14.07 -6.81
CA VAL A 11 7.81 14.67 -5.81
C VAL A 11 8.61 15.42 -4.74
N ALA A 12 9.62 14.76 -4.17
CA ALA A 12 10.51 15.34 -3.17
C ALA A 12 11.21 16.59 -3.72
N GLY A 13 11.84 16.49 -4.91
CA GLY A 13 12.54 17.61 -5.54
C GLY A 13 11.64 18.80 -5.85
N ARG A 14 10.39 18.56 -6.28
CA ARG A 14 9.40 19.63 -6.48
C ARG A 14 9.06 20.34 -5.18
N ASN A 15 9.02 19.61 -4.08
CA ASN A 15 8.68 20.12 -2.76
C ASN A 15 9.93 20.63 -1.99
N GLY A 16 11.10 20.63 -2.62
CA GLY A 16 12.35 21.08 -2.02
C GLY A 16 12.86 20.16 -0.90
N LEU A 17 12.45 18.89 -0.92
CA LEU A 17 12.82 17.87 0.05
C LEU A 17 13.86 16.94 -0.58
N GLU A 18 14.78 16.45 0.26
CA GLU A 18 15.74 15.42 -0.13
C GLU A 18 15.21 14.04 0.26
N MET A 19 15.46 13.04 -0.59
CA MET A 19 15.15 11.65 -0.27
C MET A 19 16.32 10.94 0.40
N THR A 20 15.97 10.12 1.37
CA THR A 20 16.84 9.20 2.10
C THR A 20 16.24 7.81 2.08
N ALA A 21 17.02 6.81 2.51
CA ALA A 21 16.56 5.41 2.57
C ALA A 21 15.39 5.17 3.52
N ASP A 22 15.16 6.07 4.47
CA ASP A 22 14.06 6.04 5.44
C ASP A 22 12.92 7.00 5.08
N THR A 23 12.96 7.68 3.93
CA THR A 23 11.90 8.59 3.50
C THR A 23 10.62 7.82 3.16
N ASP A 24 9.50 8.23 3.75
CA ASP A 24 8.18 7.73 3.41
C ASP A 24 7.43 8.66 2.46
N TYR A 25 6.58 8.09 1.60
CA TYR A 25 5.85 8.89 0.60
C TYR A 25 5.00 10.03 1.19
N PRO A 26 4.26 9.84 2.30
CA PRO A 26 3.54 10.94 2.95
C PRO A 26 4.46 12.09 3.39
N GLU A 27 5.72 11.83 3.75
CA GLU A 27 6.67 12.88 4.17
C GLU A 27 7.01 13.85 3.04
N ILE A 28 7.08 13.33 1.82
CA ILE A 28 7.43 14.12 0.63
C ILE A 28 6.21 14.63 -0.12
N ALA A 29 5.04 14.01 0.03
CA ALA A 29 3.84 14.35 -0.73
C ALA A 29 2.83 15.22 0.07
N LEU A 30 2.74 15.07 1.39
CA LEU A 30 1.83 15.85 2.22
C LEU A 30 2.48 17.16 2.66
N LEU A 31 1.95 18.27 2.14
CA LEU A 31 2.35 19.61 2.52
C LEU A 31 1.30 20.31 3.39
N PRO A 32 1.69 21.24 4.26
CA PRO A 32 0.75 22.11 4.94
C PRO A 32 -0.14 22.86 3.95
N ALA A 33 -1.38 23.17 4.34
CA ALA A 33 -2.29 23.96 3.51
C ALA A 33 -1.76 25.38 3.16
N THR A 34 -0.79 25.86 3.94
CA THR A 34 -0.10 27.15 3.72
C THR A 34 1.11 27.04 2.81
N ALA A 35 1.46 25.86 2.31
CA ALA A 35 2.57 25.69 1.39
C ALA A 35 2.30 26.44 0.08
N ASP A 36 3.33 27.08 -0.46
CA ASP A 36 3.23 27.82 -1.70
C ASP A 36 3.11 26.87 -2.90
N GLY A 37 2.19 27.19 -3.82
CA GLY A 37 1.97 26.43 -5.05
C GLY A 37 0.83 25.42 -4.98
N SER A 38 0.24 25.12 -6.14
CA SER A 38 -0.78 24.08 -6.22
C SER A 38 -0.16 22.69 -6.07
N PRO A 39 -0.88 21.73 -5.46
CA PRO A 39 -0.42 20.37 -5.38
C PRO A 39 -0.05 19.79 -6.75
N MET A 40 0.90 18.87 -6.75
CA MET A 40 1.27 18.15 -7.96
C MET A 40 0.08 17.31 -8.44
N ARG A 41 -0.26 17.44 -9.73
CA ARG A 41 -1.19 16.49 -10.38
C ARG A 41 -0.53 15.12 -10.43
N GLY A 42 -1.30 14.07 -10.18
CA GLY A 42 -0.79 12.70 -10.17
C GLY A 42 0.13 12.38 -8.98
N VAL A 43 0.12 13.18 -7.91
CA VAL A 43 0.88 12.91 -6.67
C VAL A 43 0.29 11.75 -5.85
N ALA A 44 -0.40 10.83 -6.53
CA ALA A 44 -1.01 9.70 -5.87
C ALA A 44 0.06 8.83 -5.22
N GLY A 45 -0.27 8.16 -4.12
CA GLY A 45 0.60 7.17 -3.50
C GLY A 45 0.87 6.00 -4.46
N PRO A 46 1.99 5.29 -4.30
CA PRO A 46 2.12 3.98 -4.94
C PRO A 46 1.13 3.01 -4.31
N ASP A 47 0.64 2.07 -5.12
CA ASP A 47 -0.25 1.02 -4.65
C ASP A 47 0.45 0.11 -3.63
N GLU A 48 -0.18 -0.08 -2.47
CA GLU A 48 0.29 -1.00 -1.44
C GLU A 48 0.31 -2.44 -1.96
N GLY A 49 1.34 -3.18 -1.56
CA GLY A 49 1.48 -4.58 -1.91
C GLY A 49 1.80 -4.83 -3.38
N THR A 50 2.02 -3.81 -4.19
CA THR A 50 2.18 -3.99 -5.62
C THR A 50 3.60 -3.63 -6.04
N LEU A 51 4.19 -4.46 -6.89
CA LEU A 51 5.41 -4.11 -7.62
C LEU A 51 5.01 -3.95 -9.09
N PRO A 52 5.08 -2.73 -9.66
CA PRO A 52 4.66 -2.48 -11.04
C PRO A 52 5.36 -3.38 -12.06
N LEU A 53 4.73 -3.58 -13.23
CA LEU A 53 5.26 -4.42 -14.30
C LEU A 53 6.67 -3.99 -14.74
N GLU A 54 6.86 -2.69 -14.97
CA GLU A 54 8.12 -2.13 -15.44
C GLU A 54 9.24 -2.35 -14.41
N ASP A 55 8.94 -2.12 -13.13
CA ASP A 55 9.88 -2.34 -12.03
C ASP A 55 10.19 -3.83 -11.84
N THR A 56 9.18 -4.70 -11.95
CA THR A 56 9.35 -6.16 -11.87
C THR A 56 10.26 -6.64 -12.99
N SER A 57 10.05 -6.14 -14.22
CA SER A 57 10.87 -6.49 -15.37
C SER A 57 12.30 -5.99 -15.22
N ALA A 58 12.50 -4.75 -14.79
CA ALA A 58 13.83 -4.20 -14.53
C ALA A 58 14.56 -4.96 -13.41
N LEU A 59 13.84 -5.34 -12.36
CA LEU A 59 14.38 -6.13 -11.26
C LEU A 59 14.80 -7.54 -11.72
N ILE A 60 13.99 -8.23 -12.53
CA ILE A 60 14.34 -9.53 -13.11
C ILE A 60 15.66 -9.46 -13.90
N ASP A 61 15.84 -8.41 -14.71
CA ASP A 61 17.05 -8.21 -15.50
C ASP A 61 18.31 -8.10 -14.63
N VAL A 62 18.19 -7.50 -13.45
CA VAL A 62 19.30 -7.41 -12.49
C VAL A 62 19.49 -8.77 -11.79
N LEU A 63 18.42 -9.33 -11.21
CA LEU A 63 18.46 -10.56 -10.41
C LEU A 63 19.02 -11.77 -11.15
N ARG A 64 18.75 -11.89 -12.47
CA ARG A 64 19.23 -13.02 -13.29
C ARG A 64 20.75 -13.13 -13.32
N ASN A 65 21.48 -12.03 -13.13
CA ASN A 65 22.94 -12.00 -13.13
C ASN A 65 23.53 -12.39 -11.76
N HIS A 66 22.68 -12.53 -10.74
CA HIS A 66 23.08 -12.78 -9.36
C HIS A 66 22.57 -14.13 -8.81
N THR A 67 22.05 -15.01 -9.67
CA THR A 67 21.69 -16.41 -9.33
C THR A 67 22.39 -17.38 -10.28
N ARG A 68 22.67 -18.61 -9.81
CA ARG A 68 23.15 -19.71 -10.66
C ARG A 68 22.04 -20.47 -11.36
N ASP A 69 20.79 -20.26 -10.94
CA ASP A 69 19.63 -21.03 -11.40
C ASP A 69 18.45 -20.07 -11.58
N VAL A 70 18.21 -19.67 -12.82
CA VAL A 70 17.08 -18.81 -13.22
C VAL A 70 15.83 -19.62 -13.54
N ASP A 71 15.97 -20.90 -13.85
CA ASP A 71 14.86 -21.80 -14.22
C ASP A 71 14.20 -22.42 -12.97
N ARG A 72 14.68 -22.04 -11.78
CA ARG A 72 14.26 -22.61 -10.51
C ARG A 72 14.12 -21.58 -9.43
N CYS A 73 13.08 -20.78 -9.54
CA CYS A 73 12.64 -19.85 -8.52
C CYS A 73 11.44 -20.40 -7.77
N TRP A 74 11.35 -20.03 -6.49
CA TRP A 74 10.20 -20.26 -5.64
C TRP A 74 9.43 -18.96 -5.49
N PHE A 75 8.11 -19.06 -5.46
CA PHE A 75 7.20 -17.92 -5.41
C PHE A 75 6.10 -18.17 -4.39
N CYS A 76 5.80 -17.14 -3.61
CA CYS A 76 4.72 -17.11 -2.63
C CYS A 76 3.64 -16.14 -3.11
N LEU A 77 2.45 -16.68 -3.39
CA LEU A 77 1.27 -15.92 -3.75
C LEU A 77 0.34 -15.85 -2.55
N TRP A 78 -0.15 -14.68 -2.18
CA TRP A 78 -0.96 -14.53 -0.97
C TRP A 78 -2.32 -15.23 -1.12
N ASP A 79 -2.69 -16.05 -0.14
CA ASP A 79 -3.98 -16.78 -0.10
C ASP A 79 -5.17 -15.83 0.22
N GLY A 80 -4.89 -14.57 0.56
CA GLY A 80 -5.92 -13.60 0.97
C GLY A 80 -6.51 -12.74 -0.15
N TYR A 81 -6.09 -12.90 -1.40
CA TYR A 81 -6.63 -12.11 -2.52
C TYR A 81 -8.12 -12.37 -2.80
N GLY A 82 -8.68 -13.47 -2.30
CA GLY A 82 -10.10 -13.80 -2.49
C GLY A 82 -10.46 -14.26 -3.91
N TRP A 83 -9.47 -14.64 -4.72
CA TRP A 83 -9.69 -15.14 -6.08
C TRP A 83 -10.52 -16.43 -6.17
N ASP A 84 -10.51 -17.24 -5.11
CA ASP A 84 -11.40 -18.40 -4.96
C ASP A 84 -12.88 -18.02 -4.77
N THR A 85 -13.13 -16.76 -4.40
CA THR A 85 -14.47 -16.18 -4.27
C THR A 85 -14.89 -15.35 -5.48
N ALA A 86 -14.19 -15.46 -6.62
CA ALA A 86 -14.55 -14.81 -7.89
C ALA A 86 -15.97 -15.16 -8.40
N ALA A 87 -16.70 -16.06 -7.72
CA ALA A 87 -18.15 -16.11 -7.77
C ALA A 87 -18.80 -15.20 -6.69
N SER A 88 -19.31 -14.04 -7.16
CA SER A 88 -20.46 -13.27 -6.61
C SER A 88 -20.14 -11.96 -5.86
N TYR A 89 -19.74 -10.93 -6.60
CA TYR A 89 -20.33 -9.60 -6.37
C TYR A 89 -21.39 -9.36 -7.44
N SER A 90 -22.65 -9.36 -7.01
CA SER A 90 -23.78 -8.93 -7.85
C SER A 90 -23.47 -7.55 -8.40
N SER A 91 -23.41 -7.41 -9.72
CA SER A 91 -23.52 -6.12 -10.36
C SER A 91 -24.78 -5.41 -9.86
N THR A 92 -24.84 -4.09 -9.92
CA THR A 92 -26.06 -3.32 -9.65
C THR A 92 -27.27 -3.84 -10.45
N ALA A 93 -27.06 -4.49 -11.61
CA ALA A 93 -28.11 -5.18 -12.36
C ALA A 93 -28.67 -6.42 -11.64
N ALA A 94 -27.82 -7.22 -10.99
CA ALA A 94 -28.25 -8.35 -10.16
C ALA A 94 -28.92 -7.90 -8.84
N LEU A 95 -28.54 -6.74 -8.28
CA LEU A 95 -29.27 -6.10 -7.16
C LEU A 95 -30.63 -5.52 -7.58
N LEU A 96 -30.79 -5.17 -8.86
CA LEU A 96 -32.05 -4.70 -9.45
C LEU A 96 -32.91 -5.84 -10.03
N GLY A 97 -32.52 -7.10 -9.82
CA GLY A 97 -33.33 -8.28 -10.16
C GLY A 97 -33.20 -8.77 -11.60
N ASP A 98 -32.24 -8.29 -12.38
CA ASP A 98 -31.97 -8.81 -13.72
C ASP A 98 -31.13 -10.09 -13.64
N GLN A 99 -31.82 -11.24 -13.71
CA GLN A 99 -31.23 -12.58 -13.71
C GLN A 99 -30.64 -13.01 -15.06
N THR A 100 -30.65 -12.13 -16.07
CA THR A 100 -30.13 -12.46 -17.43
C THR A 100 -28.70 -11.98 -17.66
N ALA A 101 -28.13 -11.19 -16.75
CA ALA A 101 -26.72 -10.84 -16.79
C ALA A 101 -25.86 -12.07 -16.44
N PRO A 102 -24.94 -12.52 -17.32
CA PRO A 102 -24.03 -13.60 -16.97
C PRO A 102 -23.22 -13.21 -15.74
N PRO A 103 -22.97 -14.14 -14.79
CA PRO A 103 -22.01 -13.87 -13.73
C PRO A 103 -20.66 -13.56 -14.38
N VAL A 104 -20.17 -12.34 -14.21
CA VAL A 104 -18.79 -11.99 -14.56
C VAL A 104 -17.93 -12.53 -13.41
N GLY A 105 -17.72 -13.84 -13.41
CA GLY A 105 -16.66 -14.45 -12.62
C GLY A 105 -15.43 -14.53 -13.50
N SER A 106 -14.36 -13.80 -13.16
CA SER A 106 -13.05 -14.17 -13.68
C SER A 106 -12.78 -15.61 -13.24
N ALA A 107 -12.32 -16.45 -14.17
CA ALA A 107 -11.80 -17.75 -13.78
C ALA A 107 -10.69 -17.51 -12.75
N ASP A 108 -10.66 -18.33 -11.72
CA ASP A 108 -9.60 -18.28 -10.72
C ASP A 108 -8.21 -18.26 -11.42
N PRO A 109 -7.43 -17.18 -11.28
CA PRO A 109 -6.15 -17.05 -11.96
C PRO A 109 -5.13 -18.05 -11.42
N VAL A 110 -5.32 -18.60 -10.21
CA VAL A 110 -4.38 -19.55 -9.59
C VAL A 110 -4.61 -20.95 -10.13
N PRO A 111 -3.60 -21.60 -10.75
CA PRO A 111 -3.75 -22.97 -11.23
C PRO A 111 -4.09 -23.95 -10.10
N ASP A 112 -4.94 -24.95 -10.39
CA ASP A 112 -5.39 -25.96 -9.41
C ASP A 112 -4.25 -26.64 -8.66
N ALA A 113 -3.13 -26.90 -9.33
CA ALA A 113 -1.94 -27.52 -8.73
C ALA A 113 -1.27 -26.63 -7.68
N VAL A 114 -1.32 -25.31 -7.86
CA VAL A 114 -0.79 -24.32 -6.90
C VAL A 114 -1.77 -24.16 -5.75
N ARG A 115 -3.07 -24.05 -6.04
CA ARG A 115 -4.13 -23.91 -5.03
C ARG A 115 -4.19 -25.08 -4.06
N ASN A 116 -4.02 -26.30 -4.56
CA ASN A 116 -4.00 -27.52 -3.76
C ASN A 116 -2.58 -27.96 -3.36
N GLY A 117 -1.59 -27.11 -3.64
CA GLY A 117 -0.18 -27.36 -3.42
C GLY A 117 0.30 -27.05 -2.00
N PRO A 118 1.62 -27.09 -1.78
CA PRO A 118 2.23 -26.70 -0.51
C PRO A 118 1.97 -25.21 -0.21
N ARG A 119 1.98 -24.87 1.09
CA ARG A 119 1.81 -23.50 1.57
C ARG A 119 2.99 -23.05 2.41
N VAL A 120 3.24 -21.74 2.40
CA VAL A 120 4.12 -21.07 3.36
C VAL A 120 3.25 -20.33 4.37
N SER A 121 3.47 -20.60 5.65
CA SER A 121 2.80 -19.90 6.75
C SER A 121 3.76 -18.95 7.45
N LEU A 122 3.40 -17.67 7.48
CA LEU A 122 4.02 -16.64 8.30
C LEU A 122 3.00 -16.18 9.35
N PRO A 123 3.41 -15.45 10.42
CA PRO A 123 2.47 -14.86 11.36
C PRO A 123 1.38 -14.06 10.61
N SER A 124 0.12 -14.43 10.81
CA SER A 124 -1.05 -13.77 10.20
C SER A 124 -1.12 -13.82 8.66
N ARG A 125 -0.30 -14.64 7.99
CA ARG A 125 -0.27 -14.75 6.53
C ARG A 125 -0.11 -16.20 6.07
N SER A 126 -0.85 -16.56 5.02
CA SER A 126 -0.74 -17.83 4.32
C SER A 126 -0.47 -17.54 2.85
N TYR A 127 0.45 -18.29 2.25
CA TYR A 127 0.79 -18.16 0.85
C TYR A 127 0.74 -19.51 0.15
N PHE A 128 0.22 -19.54 -1.07
CA PHE A 128 0.45 -20.64 -1.99
C PHE A 128 1.91 -20.62 -2.42
N LEU A 129 2.57 -21.78 -2.38
CA LEU A 129 3.94 -21.93 -2.85
C LEU A 129 3.94 -22.57 -4.23
N TYR A 130 4.58 -21.92 -5.18
CA TYR A 130 4.84 -22.50 -6.50
C TYR A 130 6.28 -22.31 -6.93
N GLN A 131 6.67 -23.05 -7.95
CA GLN A 131 8.02 -23.06 -8.51
C GLN A 131 7.92 -22.80 -10.00
N GLY A 132 8.87 -22.03 -10.55
CA GLY A 132 8.90 -21.67 -11.95
C GLY A 132 10.20 -20.99 -12.35
N ASP A 133 10.23 -20.48 -13.57
CA ASP A 133 11.34 -19.69 -14.09
C ASP A 133 11.30 -18.29 -13.46
N LEU A 134 12.42 -17.58 -13.41
CA LEU A 134 12.51 -16.22 -12.86
C LEU A 134 11.48 -15.26 -13.49
N ALA A 135 11.20 -15.45 -14.79
CA ALA A 135 10.22 -14.65 -15.53
C ALA A 135 8.77 -14.88 -15.07
N ASP A 136 8.47 -15.99 -14.39
CA ASP A 136 7.12 -16.32 -13.90
C ASP A 136 6.66 -15.38 -12.76
N ALA A 137 7.52 -14.48 -12.29
CA ALA A 137 7.11 -13.40 -11.40
C ALA A 137 6.14 -12.40 -12.07
N LEU A 138 6.14 -12.34 -13.40
CA LEU A 138 5.26 -11.45 -14.18
C LEU A 138 3.88 -12.07 -14.43
N ALA A 139 3.66 -13.34 -14.06
CA ALA A 139 2.50 -14.13 -14.51
C ALA A 139 1.13 -13.52 -14.19
N PHE A 140 1.02 -12.74 -13.10
CA PHE A 140 -0.24 -12.16 -12.62
C PHE A 140 -0.31 -10.64 -12.72
N VAL A 141 0.77 -9.99 -13.20
CA VAL A 141 0.87 -8.53 -13.13
C VAL A 141 -0.12 -7.88 -14.10
N ASP A 142 -0.17 -8.31 -15.35
CA ASP A 142 -1.05 -7.70 -16.34
C ASP A 142 -2.55 -7.92 -16.03
N SER A 143 -2.91 -9.13 -15.59
CA SER A 143 -4.31 -9.52 -15.41
C SER A 143 -4.89 -9.13 -14.06
N GLU A 144 -4.10 -9.23 -12.99
CA GLU A 144 -4.56 -9.03 -11.62
C GLU A 144 -3.87 -7.85 -10.93
N GLN A 145 -2.90 -7.21 -11.57
CA GLN A 145 -2.07 -6.16 -10.97
C GLN A 145 -1.38 -6.66 -9.70
N GLN A 146 -0.95 -7.93 -9.70
CA GLN A 146 -0.30 -8.56 -8.54
C GLN A 146 1.02 -9.25 -8.92
N THR A 147 2.01 -9.11 -8.04
CA THR A 147 3.25 -9.88 -8.06
C THR A 147 3.27 -10.94 -6.94
N PRO A 148 4.15 -11.95 -7.05
CA PRO A 148 4.48 -12.81 -5.92
C PRO A 148 4.97 -11.97 -4.73
N LYS A 149 4.40 -12.21 -3.55
CA LYS A 149 4.74 -11.45 -2.33
C LYS A 149 6.13 -11.79 -1.82
N LEU A 150 6.58 -13.04 -2.00
CA LEU A 150 7.94 -13.47 -1.71
C LEU A 150 8.45 -14.34 -2.85
N TRP A 151 9.71 -14.16 -3.23
CA TRP A 151 10.32 -14.99 -4.27
C TRP A 151 11.84 -15.02 -4.17
N TRP A 152 12.40 -16.19 -4.45
CA TRP A 152 13.84 -16.46 -4.31
C TRP A 152 14.27 -17.61 -5.23
N PRO A 153 15.52 -17.64 -5.69
CA PRO A 153 16.05 -18.73 -6.50
C PRO A 153 16.39 -19.93 -5.62
N GLN A 154 16.50 -21.11 -6.23
CA GLN A 154 16.85 -22.35 -5.54
C GLN A 154 18.15 -22.24 -4.73
N ASP A 155 19.13 -21.49 -5.24
CA ASP A 155 20.43 -21.29 -4.59
C ASP A 155 20.39 -20.25 -3.45
N ARG A 156 19.25 -19.60 -3.23
CA ARG A 156 18.98 -18.61 -2.17
C ARG A 156 19.96 -17.43 -2.17
N SER A 157 20.50 -17.10 -3.34
CA SER A 157 21.41 -15.97 -3.53
C SER A 157 20.77 -14.61 -3.24
N TRP A 158 19.45 -14.50 -3.39
CA TRP A 158 18.66 -13.31 -3.08
C TRP A 158 17.22 -13.68 -2.69
N CYS A 159 16.48 -12.70 -2.18
CA CYS A 159 15.05 -12.80 -1.88
C CYS A 159 14.38 -11.45 -2.13
N VAL A 160 13.24 -11.45 -2.79
CA VAL A 160 12.39 -10.27 -3.00
C VAL A 160 11.14 -10.40 -2.13
N ALA A 161 10.76 -9.31 -1.48
CA ALA A 161 9.60 -9.24 -0.61
C ALA A 161 8.78 -7.97 -0.89
N THR A 162 7.63 -8.15 -1.53
CA THR A 162 6.62 -7.11 -1.71
C THR A 162 5.54 -7.38 -0.68
N GLU A 163 5.55 -6.70 0.47
CA GLU A 163 4.55 -6.95 1.52
C GLU A 163 3.24 -6.21 1.22
N ILE A 164 2.11 -6.86 1.50
CA ILE A 164 0.78 -6.35 1.14
C ILE A 164 0.43 -4.98 1.74
N ASP A 165 0.93 -4.69 2.93
CA ASP A 165 0.63 -3.43 3.64
C ASP A 165 1.72 -2.36 3.40
N LEU A 166 2.69 -2.62 2.51
CA LEU A 166 3.79 -1.68 2.23
C LEU A 166 3.70 -1.18 0.78
N PRO A 167 3.94 0.12 0.55
CA PRO A 167 3.95 0.71 -0.79
C PRO A 167 5.34 0.63 -1.46
N TRP A 168 6.19 -0.30 -1.03
CA TRP A 168 7.52 -0.57 -1.61
C TRP A 168 7.88 -2.05 -1.49
N THR A 169 8.96 -2.43 -2.19
CA THR A 169 9.49 -3.79 -2.21
C THR A 169 10.89 -3.84 -1.61
N TYR A 170 11.14 -4.83 -0.74
CA TYR A 170 12.48 -5.12 -0.24
C TYR A 170 13.17 -6.16 -1.11
N VAL A 171 14.47 -5.98 -1.34
CA VAL A 171 15.33 -6.98 -1.96
C VAL A 171 16.52 -7.24 -1.03
N GLY A 172 16.70 -8.50 -0.64
CA GLY A 172 17.84 -8.96 0.14
C GLY A 172 18.79 -9.79 -0.71
N GLY A 173 20.09 -9.57 -0.57
CA GLY A 173 21.12 -10.35 -1.25
C GLY A 173 22.53 -9.84 -0.94
N SER A 174 23.49 -10.12 -1.81
CA SER A 174 24.87 -9.65 -1.63
C SER A 174 25.00 -8.14 -1.85
N ASP A 175 26.03 -7.52 -1.27
CA ASP A 175 26.37 -6.12 -1.52
C ASP A 175 26.57 -5.80 -3.01
N GLU A 176 26.98 -6.79 -3.81
CA GLU A 176 27.11 -6.66 -5.26
C GLU A 176 25.74 -6.53 -5.94
N LEU A 177 24.79 -7.40 -5.59
CA LEU A 177 23.43 -7.30 -6.09
C LEU A 177 22.77 -5.97 -5.70
N ILE A 178 22.88 -5.58 -4.41
CA ILE A 178 22.25 -4.36 -3.92
C ILE A 178 22.81 -3.13 -4.64
N ARG A 179 24.12 -3.10 -4.91
CA ARG A 179 24.72 -2.02 -5.71
C ARG A 179 24.18 -2.00 -7.13
N SER A 180 24.09 -3.15 -7.81
CA SER A 180 23.51 -3.23 -9.17
C SER A 180 22.07 -2.70 -9.21
N ILE A 181 21.26 -2.97 -8.18
CA ILE A 181 19.89 -2.47 -8.08
C ILE A 181 19.87 -0.94 -7.89
N VAL A 182 20.65 -0.42 -6.95
CA VAL A 182 20.70 1.02 -6.64
C VAL A 182 21.28 1.85 -7.79
N GLU A 183 22.18 1.28 -8.58
CA GLU A 183 22.79 1.94 -9.74
C GLU A 183 21.93 1.85 -11.02
N ASP A 184 20.91 0.97 -11.07
CA ASP A 184 20.02 0.86 -12.22
C ASP A 184 18.99 1.99 -12.23
N SER A 185 19.14 2.93 -13.16
CA SER A 185 18.27 4.10 -13.27
C SER A 185 16.80 3.78 -13.55
N ARG A 186 16.48 2.55 -14.00
CA ARG A 186 15.09 2.11 -14.19
C ARG A 186 14.39 1.93 -12.85
N LEU A 187 15.11 1.55 -11.81
CA LEU A 187 14.58 1.35 -10.46
C LEU A 187 14.79 2.63 -9.63
N GLU A 188 13.84 2.92 -8.73
CA GLU A 188 13.97 3.96 -7.71
C GLU A 188 14.24 3.28 -6.37
N ALA A 189 15.52 3.10 -6.03
CA ALA A 189 15.94 2.22 -4.94
C ALA A 189 17.01 2.87 -4.04
N TRP A 190 16.94 2.55 -2.75
CA TRP A 190 17.92 2.95 -1.74
C TRP A 190 18.42 1.75 -0.94
N PRO A 191 19.69 1.78 -0.49
CA PRO A 191 20.19 0.77 0.44
C PRO A 191 19.57 0.98 1.83
N VAL A 192 18.99 -0.08 2.37
CA VAL A 192 18.37 -0.12 3.70
C VAL A 192 19.03 -1.19 4.56
N ARG A 193 18.90 -1.05 5.88
CA ARG A 193 19.36 -2.02 6.88
C ARG A 193 18.18 -2.67 7.56
N PRO A 194 18.32 -3.90 8.08
CA PRO A 194 17.28 -4.56 8.87
C PRO A 194 16.89 -3.82 10.16
N THR A 195 17.71 -2.85 10.58
CA THR A 195 17.45 -1.99 11.75
C THR A 195 16.62 -0.77 11.43
N ASP A 196 16.43 -0.46 10.14
CA ASP A 196 15.64 0.69 9.71
C ASP A 196 14.17 0.38 9.94
N SER A 197 13.41 1.39 10.35
CA SER A 197 11.99 1.23 10.67
C SER A 197 11.20 1.02 9.38
N PRO A 198 10.40 -0.04 9.25
CA PRO A 198 9.49 -0.22 8.12
C PRO A 198 8.16 0.52 8.31
N TRP A 199 7.97 1.19 9.45
CA TRP A 199 6.73 1.86 9.79
C TRP A 199 6.61 3.18 9.06
N GLN A 200 5.54 3.29 8.26
CA GLN A 200 5.23 4.50 7.51
C GLN A 200 5.11 5.71 8.44
N ARG A 201 5.82 6.76 8.10
CA ARG A 201 5.89 8.04 8.79
C ARG A 201 5.06 9.10 8.08
N ILE A 202 4.72 10.12 8.85
CA ILE A 202 4.10 11.36 8.38
C ILE A 202 4.98 12.55 8.78
N PRO A 203 4.90 13.68 8.07
CA PRO A 203 5.61 14.89 8.47
C PRO A 203 5.35 15.28 9.94
N THR A 204 6.37 15.78 10.63
CA THR A 204 6.25 16.17 12.05
C THR A 204 5.14 17.19 12.30
N TRP A 205 4.97 18.17 11.41
CA TRP A 205 3.90 19.17 11.53
C TRP A 205 2.50 18.52 11.50
N LEU A 206 2.35 17.46 10.69
CA LEU A 206 1.09 16.75 10.55
C LEU A 206 0.83 15.85 11.77
N ASP A 207 1.87 15.23 12.29
CA ASP A 207 1.82 14.44 13.52
C ASP A 207 1.33 15.27 14.71
N GLU A 208 1.85 16.50 14.83
CA GLU A 208 1.43 17.51 15.81
C GLU A 208 -0.02 17.97 15.61
N ASP A 209 -0.42 18.30 14.38
CA ASP A 209 -1.80 18.69 14.04
C ASP A 209 -2.80 17.56 14.35
N ILE A 210 -2.43 16.30 14.07
CA ILE A 210 -3.23 15.14 14.43
C ILE A 210 -3.36 15.02 15.94
N ASP A 211 -2.29 15.24 16.73
CA ASP A 211 -2.39 15.22 18.19
C ASP A 211 -3.36 16.27 18.73
N VAL A 212 -3.34 17.48 18.17
CA VAL A 212 -4.29 18.54 18.51
C VAL A 212 -5.72 18.11 18.15
N ALA A 213 -5.93 17.55 16.95
CA ALA A 213 -7.23 17.07 16.50
C ALA A 213 -7.78 15.94 17.39
N VAL A 214 -6.93 14.98 17.78
CA VAL A 214 -7.27 13.90 18.71
C VAL A 214 -7.70 14.47 20.05
N ALA A 215 -6.98 15.45 20.60
CA ALA A 215 -7.33 16.09 21.86
C ALA A 215 -8.71 16.79 21.79
N LEU A 216 -8.99 17.51 20.70
CA LEU A 216 -10.29 18.15 20.46
C LEU A 216 -11.43 17.13 20.38
N LEU A 217 -11.24 16.04 19.64
CA LEU A 217 -12.23 14.96 19.50
C LEU A 217 -12.53 14.31 20.86
N LEU A 218 -11.51 13.95 21.62
CA LEU A 218 -11.70 13.34 22.94
C LEU A 218 -12.33 14.32 23.94
N GLY A 219 -12.20 15.64 23.72
CA GLY A 219 -12.92 16.70 24.43
C GLY A 219 -14.40 16.85 24.03
N GLY A 220 -14.87 16.14 23.00
CA GLY A 220 -16.25 16.20 22.51
C GLY A 220 -16.49 17.24 21.41
N HIS A 221 -15.42 17.80 20.83
CA HIS A 221 -15.50 18.73 19.71
C HIS A 221 -15.30 18.00 18.37
N SER A 222 -15.66 18.67 17.28
CA SER A 222 -15.20 18.26 15.94
C SER A 222 -13.78 18.75 15.70
N ALA A 223 -13.01 18.01 14.92
CA ALA A 223 -11.68 18.43 14.48
C ALA A 223 -11.59 18.42 12.95
N THR A 224 -10.65 19.18 12.39
CA THR A 224 -10.32 19.14 10.97
C THR A 224 -8.82 19.26 10.82
N VAL A 225 -8.24 18.36 10.04
CA VAL A 225 -6.83 18.39 9.64
C VAL A 225 -6.80 18.77 8.16
N THR A 226 -6.00 19.78 7.79
CA THR A 226 -5.98 20.31 6.42
C THR A 226 -4.56 20.27 5.88
N THR A 227 -4.41 19.71 4.68
CA THR A 227 -3.17 19.67 3.91
C THR A 227 -3.35 20.44 2.61
N ALA A 228 -2.30 20.60 1.82
CA ALA A 228 -2.41 21.16 0.47
C ALA A 228 -3.30 20.31 -0.46
N LEU A 229 -3.46 19.01 -0.19
CA LEU A 229 -4.25 18.07 -0.99
C LEU A 229 -5.73 18.04 -0.63
N GLY A 230 -6.11 18.52 0.57
CA GLY A 230 -7.48 18.44 1.02
C GLY A 230 -7.62 18.56 2.53
N SER A 231 -8.81 18.23 3.02
CA SER A 231 -9.10 18.24 4.45
C SER A 231 -9.80 16.98 4.91
N VAL A 232 -9.52 16.60 6.15
CA VAL A 232 -10.16 15.49 6.85
C VAL A 232 -10.88 16.05 8.06
N ARG A 233 -12.21 16.04 8.01
CA ARG A 233 -13.06 16.43 9.12
C ARG A 233 -13.47 15.21 9.91
N ALA A 234 -13.28 15.25 11.23
CA ALA A 234 -13.67 14.19 12.13
C ALA A 234 -14.66 14.65 13.20
N ARG A 235 -15.55 13.73 13.61
CA ARG A 235 -16.45 13.88 14.74
C ARG A 235 -16.56 12.56 15.49
N ILE A 236 -16.63 12.62 16.81
CA ILE A 236 -16.77 11.44 17.67
C ILE A 236 -18.01 11.55 18.55
N ARG A 237 -18.66 10.40 18.79
CA ARG A 237 -19.75 10.27 19.75
C ARG A 237 -19.36 9.22 20.79
N LEU A 238 -19.29 9.67 22.05
CA LEU A 238 -19.02 8.82 23.21
C LEU A 238 -20.29 8.70 24.07
N PRO A 239 -20.95 7.53 24.14
CA PRO A 239 -22.13 7.32 24.98
C PRO A 239 -21.81 7.49 26.46
N ALA A 240 -22.51 8.41 27.13
CA ALA A 240 -22.25 8.80 28.53
C ALA A 240 -22.33 7.67 29.57
N ARG A 241 -23.06 6.58 29.30
CA ARG A 241 -23.40 5.55 30.30
C ARG A 241 -22.61 4.25 30.23
N LEU A 242 -21.86 3.98 29.17
CA LEU A 242 -21.16 2.69 29.02
C LEU A 242 -19.67 2.79 28.76
N ARG A 243 -19.11 3.95 28.32
CA ARG A 243 -17.67 4.19 28.04
C ARG A 243 -16.88 2.94 27.59
N ARG A 244 -17.51 2.09 26.78
CA ARG A 244 -16.93 0.83 26.27
C ARG A 244 -16.72 0.92 24.77
N HIS A 245 -17.60 1.67 24.10
CA HIS A 245 -17.57 1.89 22.67
C HIS A 245 -17.87 3.35 22.34
N GLY A 246 -17.31 3.83 21.24
CA GLY A 246 -17.62 5.12 20.63
C GLY A 246 -17.78 4.97 19.13
N ASP A 247 -18.35 5.96 18.48
CA ASP A 247 -18.43 6.01 17.02
C ASP A 247 -17.66 7.23 16.53
N LEU A 248 -16.76 7.02 15.57
CA LEU A 248 -15.99 8.07 14.90
C LEU A 248 -16.44 8.14 13.45
N TRP A 249 -16.69 9.36 12.97
CA TRP A 249 -16.99 9.65 11.58
C TRP A 249 -15.91 10.55 11.01
N LEU A 250 -15.38 10.18 9.86
CA LEU A 250 -14.47 10.97 9.06
C LEU A 250 -15.16 11.35 7.76
N SER A 251 -14.86 12.56 7.29
CA SER A 251 -15.23 13.06 5.98
C SER A 251 -13.97 13.65 5.35
N THR A 252 -13.65 13.19 4.15
CA THR A 252 -12.49 13.64 3.38
C THR A 252 -12.96 14.48 2.21
N GLU A 253 -12.28 15.59 1.96
CA GLU A 253 -12.57 16.50 0.85
C GLU A 253 -11.24 16.86 0.18
N ARG A 254 -11.04 16.44 -1.07
CA ARG A 254 -9.82 16.78 -1.83
C ARG A 254 -9.92 18.16 -2.47
N SER A 255 -8.80 18.89 -2.49
CA SER A 255 -8.70 20.22 -3.10
C SER A 255 -8.83 20.21 -4.63
N ASP A 256 -8.57 19.09 -5.28
CA ASP A 256 -8.77 18.90 -6.72
C ASP A 256 -10.21 18.53 -7.09
N GLY A 257 -11.10 18.35 -6.10
CA GLY A 257 -12.48 17.92 -6.29
C GLY A 257 -12.64 16.48 -6.75
N ALA A 258 -11.56 15.68 -6.75
CA ALA A 258 -11.56 14.33 -7.31
C ALA A 258 -12.21 13.29 -6.38
N SER A 259 -12.29 13.54 -5.07
CA SER A 259 -13.02 12.66 -4.15
C SER A 259 -13.57 13.39 -2.92
N GLU A 260 -14.80 12.99 -2.55
CA GLU A 260 -15.42 13.26 -1.25
C GLU A 260 -15.81 11.91 -0.65
N GLY A 261 -15.17 11.56 0.46
CA GLY A 261 -15.36 10.28 1.13
C GLY A 261 -15.97 10.48 2.52
N SER A 262 -16.73 9.49 3.00
CA SER A 262 -17.07 9.44 4.42
C SER A 262 -16.90 8.02 4.94
N SER A 263 -16.23 7.89 6.08
CA SER A 263 -16.02 6.60 6.74
C SER A 263 -16.47 6.69 8.20
N GLY A 264 -16.93 5.57 8.72
CA GLY A 264 -17.35 5.44 10.11
C GLY A 264 -16.73 4.21 10.73
N CYS A 265 -16.14 4.34 11.92
CA CYS A 265 -15.60 3.21 12.65
C CYS A 265 -16.09 3.18 14.10
N ARG A 266 -16.29 1.96 14.62
CA ARG A 266 -16.59 1.75 16.02
C ARG A 266 -15.28 1.64 16.81
N LEU A 267 -15.17 2.46 17.84
CA LEU A 267 -14.04 2.53 18.75
C LEU A 267 -14.28 1.67 19.99
N THR A 268 -13.20 1.24 20.64
CA THR A 268 -13.23 0.49 21.91
C THR A 268 -12.39 1.19 22.99
N THR A 269 -12.66 0.91 24.26
CA THR A 269 -12.09 1.67 25.41
C THR A 269 -10.94 0.98 26.15
N PRO A 270 -10.20 0.05 25.52
CA PRO A 270 -8.75 0.14 25.60
C PRO A 270 -8.18 0.77 24.34
N GLY A 271 -7.30 1.77 24.49
CA GLY A 271 -6.60 2.37 23.35
C GLY A 271 -7.43 3.35 22.51
N LEU A 272 -8.41 4.03 23.12
CA LEU A 272 -9.32 4.94 22.39
C LEU A 272 -8.55 6.07 21.68
N ARG A 273 -7.55 6.65 22.33
CA ARG A 273 -6.74 7.74 21.77
C ARG A 273 -5.97 7.25 20.55
N GLU A 274 -5.34 6.09 20.68
CA GLU A 274 -4.52 5.45 19.65
C GLU A 274 -5.38 5.05 18.45
N GLN A 275 -6.58 4.52 18.68
CA GLN A 275 -7.54 4.22 17.60
C GLN A 275 -7.98 5.49 16.85
N VAL A 276 -8.30 6.59 17.56
CA VAL A 276 -8.68 7.86 16.92
C VAL A 276 -7.51 8.44 16.13
N ARG A 277 -6.30 8.42 16.69
CA ARG A 277 -5.08 8.87 16.01
C ARG A 277 -4.85 8.08 14.72
N HIS A 278 -4.89 6.75 14.80
CA HIS A 278 -4.68 5.88 13.66
C HIS A 278 -5.70 6.14 12.54
N GLN A 279 -6.98 6.33 12.88
CA GLN A 279 -8.02 6.63 11.89
C GLN A 279 -7.84 8.01 11.24
N LEU A 280 -7.44 9.03 12.01
CA LEU A 280 -7.11 10.34 11.45
C LEU A 280 -5.89 10.29 10.53
N GLN A 281 -4.81 9.63 10.95
CA GLN A 281 -3.61 9.47 10.14
C GLN A 281 -3.95 8.76 8.83
N ARG A 282 -4.68 7.64 8.89
CA ARG A 282 -5.17 6.95 7.70
C ARG A 282 -6.00 7.87 6.80
N GLY A 283 -6.99 8.57 7.36
CA GLY A 283 -7.83 9.47 6.56
C GLY A 283 -7.06 10.61 5.88
N VAL A 284 -5.94 11.06 6.47
CA VAL A 284 -5.07 12.06 5.83
C VAL A 284 -4.18 11.43 4.77
N ILE A 285 -3.66 10.22 4.99
CA ILE A 285 -2.89 9.46 3.99
C ILE A 285 -3.78 9.10 2.79
N ASP A 286 -5.07 8.79 3.00
CA ASP A 286 -6.05 8.55 1.93
C ASP A 286 -6.24 9.79 1.01
N LEU A 287 -5.80 11.00 1.41
CA LEU A 287 -5.72 12.15 0.50
C LEU A 287 -4.64 12.00 -0.57
N LEU A 288 -3.78 10.98 -0.49
CA LEU A 288 -2.84 10.61 -1.53
C LEU A 288 -3.48 9.69 -2.57
N GLY A 289 -4.78 9.41 -2.50
CA GLY A 289 -5.46 8.58 -3.51
C GLY A 289 -5.36 7.10 -3.17
#